data_AF-A0AAJ6FZ26-F1
#
_entry.id   AF-A0AAJ6FZ26-F1
#
_cell.length_a   1.000
_cell.length_b   1.000
_cell.length_c   1.000
_cell.angle_alpha   90.00
_cell.angle_beta   90.00
_cell.angle_gamma   90.00
#
_symmetry.space_group_name_H-M   'P 1'
#
loop_
_entity.id
_entity.type
_entity.pdbx_description
1 polymer ?
#
loop_
_entity_poly.entity_id
_entity_poly.type
_entity_poly.pdbx_seq_one_letter_code
_entity_poly.pdbx_strand_id
1 'polypeptide(L)'
;MLQPVPSPKLVTLPSSRGYSRDLERLQAAAARVQVTRNEAVRQVLAMYAAKPYPLSMRRLGGERDVRLAYLPLQRSVLEAVEQGAVNAGISTAEAVRQIIRDYVQGHLIRNQVRGSRHG
;
A
#
# COMPACT_ATOMS: atom_id res chain seq x y z
N MET A 1 8.08 -26.54 -21.59
CA MET A 1 8.91 -26.10 -20.46
C MET A 1 8.11 -25.08 -19.66
N LEU A 2 7.54 -25.48 -18.51
CA LEU A 2 6.80 -24.55 -17.63
C LEU A 2 7.84 -23.64 -16.96
N GLN A 3 7.76 -22.33 -17.24
CA GLN A 3 8.60 -21.35 -16.55
C GLN A 3 8.29 -21.42 -15.05
N PRO A 4 9.31 -21.44 -14.16
CA PRO A 4 9.07 -21.42 -12.73
C PRO A 4 8.35 -20.11 -12.38
N VAL A 5 7.14 -20.24 -11.84
CA VAL A 5 6.38 -19.11 -11.29
C VAL A 5 7.25 -18.52 -10.18
N PRO A 6 7.63 -17.23 -10.24
CA PRO A 6 8.52 -16.65 -9.24
C PRO A 6 7.87 -16.76 -7.86
N SER A 7 8.56 -17.43 -6.94
CA SER A 7 8.14 -17.54 -5.54
C SER A 7 7.84 -16.15 -4.98
N PRO A 8 6.72 -15.98 -4.25
CA PRO A 8 6.39 -14.68 -3.64
C PRO A 8 7.50 -14.31 -2.67
N LYS A 9 8.28 -13.28 -3.01
CA LYS A 9 9.35 -12.77 -2.16
C LYS A 9 8.72 -12.12 -0.93
N LEU A 10 9.06 -12.63 0.25
CA LEU A 10 8.54 -12.16 1.53
C LEU A 10 9.17 -10.80 1.84
N VAL A 11 8.36 -9.75 1.90
CA VAL A 11 8.83 -8.42 2.29
C VAL A 11 8.15 -8.00 3.59
N THR A 12 8.98 -7.83 4.61
CA THR A 12 8.58 -7.42 5.96
C THR A 12 8.39 -5.90 5.99
N LEU A 13 7.28 -5.42 6.56
CA LEU A 13 6.99 -3.99 6.62
C LEU A 13 6.58 -3.54 8.04
N PRO A 14 7.23 -2.54 8.70
CA PRO A 14 6.78 -2.07 10.00
C PRO A 14 5.49 -1.25 9.93
N SER A 15 4.82 -1.18 11.07
CA SER A 15 3.62 -0.39 11.30
C SER A 15 3.93 0.85 12.13
N SER A 16 3.07 1.85 12.01
CA SER A 16 3.01 2.97 12.94
C SER A 16 1.54 3.16 13.33
N ARG A 17 1.25 3.80 14.48
CA ARG A 17 -0.15 4.06 14.91
C ARG A 17 -0.97 4.81 13.84
N GLY A 18 -0.33 5.64 13.02
CA GLY A 18 -0.98 6.32 11.89
C GLY A 18 -1.41 5.35 10.79
N TYR A 19 -0.60 4.35 10.50
CA TYR A 19 -0.87 3.33 9.48
C TYR A 19 -2.07 2.43 9.83
N SER A 20 -2.30 2.15 11.11
CA SER A 20 -3.48 1.39 11.54
C SER A 20 -4.79 2.06 11.14
N ARG A 21 -4.88 3.39 11.28
CA ARG A 21 -6.08 4.16 10.90
C ARG A 21 -6.30 4.22 9.39
N ASP A 22 -5.21 4.32 8.63
CA ASP A 22 -5.28 4.29 7.16
C ASP A 22 -5.68 2.89 6.66
N LEU A 23 -5.19 1.82 7.31
CA LEU A 23 -5.61 0.45 7.03
C LEU A 23 -7.07 0.18 7.41
N GLU A 24 -7.56 0.71 8.52
CA GLU A 24 -8.98 0.63 8.89
C GLU A 24 -9.88 1.30 7.85
N ARG A 25 -9.47 2.47 7.35
CA ARG A 25 -10.18 3.17 6.26
C ARG A 25 -10.15 2.39 4.96
N LEU A 26 -9.00 1.82 4.62
CA LEU A 26 -8.86 0.95 3.46
C LEU A 26 -9.75 -0.29 3.59
N GLN A 27 -9.80 -0.91 4.78
CA GLN A 27 -10.67 -2.05 5.07
C GLN A 27 -12.16 -1.68 4.96
N ALA A 28 -12.56 -0.53 5.50
CA ALA A 28 -13.94 -0.04 5.39
C ALA A 28 -14.33 0.24 3.92
N ALA A 29 -13.42 0.80 3.13
CA ALA A 29 -13.64 1.00 1.70
C ALA A 29 -13.70 -0.32 0.94
N ALA A 30 -12.80 -1.27 1.24
CA ALA A 30 -12.78 -2.60 0.65
C ALA A 30 -14.08 -3.38 0.95
N ALA A 31 -14.59 -3.28 2.17
CA ALA A 31 -15.86 -3.89 2.57
C ALA A 31 -17.05 -3.40 1.74
N ARG A 32 -17.08 -2.10 1.35
CA ARG A 32 -18.14 -1.54 0.49
C ARG A 32 -18.19 -2.17 -0.89
N VAL A 33 -17.06 -2.66 -1.38
CA VAL A 33 -16.92 -3.30 -2.69
C VAL A 33 -16.73 -4.81 -2.59
N GLN A 34 -16.98 -5.40 -1.40
CA GLN A 34 -16.86 -6.84 -1.12
C GLN A 34 -15.47 -7.44 -1.39
N VAL A 35 -14.42 -6.63 -1.23
CA VAL A 35 -13.03 -7.05 -1.40
C VAL A 35 -12.36 -7.21 -0.03
N THR A 36 -11.47 -8.20 0.11
CA THR A 36 -10.72 -8.39 1.36
C THR A 36 -9.71 -7.26 1.58
N ARG A 37 -9.34 -6.99 2.83
CA ARG A 37 -8.28 -6.01 3.14
C ARG A 37 -6.98 -6.30 2.39
N ASN A 38 -6.59 -7.58 2.32
CA ASN A 38 -5.35 -7.98 1.64
C ASN A 38 -5.42 -7.71 0.14
N GLU A 39 -6.55 -8.02 -0.49
CA GLU A 39 -6.75 -7.75 -1.91
C GLU A 39 -6.77 -6.25 -2.21
N ALA A 40 -7.39 -5.44 -1.35
CA ALA A 40 -7.34 -3.99 -1.47
C ALA A 40 -5.90 -3.45 -1.38
N VAL A 41 -5.08 -3.98 -0.47
CA VAL A 41 -3.64 -3.63 -0.40
C VAL A 41 -2.92 -4.03 -1.69
N ARG A 42 -3.18 -5.22 -2.25
CA ARG A 42 -2.57 -5.65 -3.52
C ARG A 42 -2.92 -4.72 -4.66
N GLN A 43 -4.19 -4.33 -4.78
CA GLN A 43 -4.65 -3.42 -5.84
C GLN A 43 -3.99 -2.05 -5.72
N VAL A 44 -3.90 -1.51 -4.49
CA VAL A 44 -3.23 -0.22 -4.25
C VAL A 44 -1.74 -0.27 -4.64
N LEU A 45 -1.04 -1.35 -4.29
CA LEU A 45 0.36 -1.53 -4.69
C LEU A 45 0.51 -1.74 -6.20
N ALA A 46 -0.42 -2.45 -6.83
CA ALA A 46 -0.44 -2.62 -8.28
C ALA A 46 -0.69 -1.28 -9.01
N MET A 47 -1.56 -0.42 -8.46
CA MET A 47 -1.76 0.94 -8.98
C MET A 47 -0.48 1.77 -8.91
N TYR A 48 0.26 1.69 -7.79
CA TYR A 48 1.56 2.32 -7.67
C TYR A 48 2.55 1.78 -8.72
N ALA A 49 2.64 0.46 -8.87
CA ALA A 49 3.56 -0.14 -9.83
C ALA A 49 3.23 0.23 -11.29
N ALA A 50 1.95 0.35 -11.63
CA ALA A 50 1.51 0.78 -12.96
C ALA A 50 1.84 2.26 -13.25
N LYS A 51 1.79 3.12 -12.23
CA LYS A 51 2.12 4.54 -12.34
C LYS A 51 2.87 5.04 -11.10
N PRO A 52 4.20 4.79 -11.03
CA PRO A 52 4.99 5.17 -9.87
C PRO A 52 5.01 6.69 -9.68
N TYR A 53 4.93 7.10 -8.42
CA TYR A 53 5.06 8.50 -8.01
C TYR A 53 6.18 8.64 -6.97
N PRO A 54 6.80 9.84 -6.86
CA PRO A 54 7.87 10.05 -5.90
C PRO A 54 7.36 9.87 -4.47
N LEU A 55 8.09 9.08 -3.69
CA LEU A 55 7.83 8.87 -2.27
C LEU A 55 8.58 9.92 -1.45
N SER A 56 8.05 10.26 -0.29
CA SER A 56 8.64 11.25 0.60
C SER A 56 9.77 10.66 1.44
N MET A 57 10.83 11.43 1.63
CA MET A 57 11.85 11.14 2.65
C MET A 57 11.30 11.31 4.09
N ARG A 58 10.19 12.03 4.27
CA ARG A 58 9.55 12.21 5.58
C ARG A 58 8.87 10.91 6.01
N ARG A 59 9.43 10.28 7.05
CA ARG A 59 8.87 9.07 7.65
C ARG A 59 7.54 9.37 8.37
N LEU A 60 6.57 8.48 8.23
CA LEU A 60 5.23 8.60 8.81
C LEU A 60 5.16 8.18 10.29
N GLY A 61 6.25 7.68 10.88
CA GLY A 61 6.34 7.35 12.30
C GLY A 61 7.35 6.24 12.61
N GLY A 62 7.52 5.91 13.90
CA GLY A 62 8.50 4.93 14.38
C GLY A 62 8.23 3.48 13.94
N GLU A 63 9.32 2.71 13.84
CA GLU A 63 9.33 1.27 13.55
C GLU A 63 8.69 0.49 14.71
N ARG A 64 7.43 0.06 14.57
CA ARG A 64 6.87 -1.01 15.41
C ARG A 64 6.11 -2.01 14.55
N ASP A 65 6.38 -3.29 14.71
CA ASP A 65 5.88 -4.38 13.87
C ASP A 65 4.34 -4.48 13.79
N VAL A 66 3.79 -4.47 12.57
CA VAL A 66 2.50 -5.13 12.27
C VAL A 66 2.77 -6.11 11.14
N ARG A 67 2.39 -7.35 11.41
CA ARG A 67 2.51 -8.46 10.47
C ARG A 67 1.44 -8.32 9.39
N LEU A 68 1.81 -7.86 8.20
CA LEU A 68 1.05 -8.18 6.99
C LEU A 68 1.37 -9.63 6.63
N ALA A 69 0.73 -10.54 7.34
CA ALA A 69 0.82 -11.96 7.04
C ALA A 69 0.38 -12.19 5.58
N TYR A 70 1.32 -12.64 4.75
CA TYR A 70 1.09 -13.20 3.42
C TYR A 70 0.28 -12.32 2.46
N LEU A 71 0.97 -11.39 1.78
CA LEU A 71 0.47 -10.80 0.54
C LEU A 71 1.23 -11.41 -0.64
N PRO A 72 0.64 -12.38 -1.36
CA PRO A 72 1.20 -12.80 -2.64
C PRO A 72 1.07 -11.64 -3.62
N LEU A 73 2.17 -10.90 -3.79
CA LEU A 73 2.31 -9.83 -4.77
C LEU A 73 3.00 -10.38 -6.03
N GLN A 74 2.62 -9.87 -7.18
CA GLN A 74 3.38 -10.11 -8.41
C GLN A 74 4.79 -9.53 -8.25
N ARG A 75 5.79 -10.22 -8.80
CA ARG A 75 7.20 -9.83 -8.70
C ARG A 75 7.44 -8.40 -9.20
N SER A 76 6.85 -8.02 -10.32
CA SER A 76 6.94 -6.68 -10.91
C SER A 76 6.42 -5.59 -9.97
N VAL A 77 5.31 -5.86 -9.27
CA VAL A 77 4.74 -4.94 -8.29
C VAL A 77 5.69 -4.75 -7.13
N LEU A 78 6.28 -5.84 -6.64
CA LEU A 78 7.23 -5.76 -5.55
C LEU A 78 8.50 -5.00 -5.95
N GLU A 79 9.07 -5.31 -7.11
CA GLU A 79 10.27 -4.64 -7.64
C GLU A 79 10.04 -3.13 -7.79
N ALA A 80 8.86 -2.71 -8.26
CA ALA A 80 8.52 -1.28 -8.34
C ALA A 80 8.50 -0.61 -6.96
N VAL A 81 7.93 -1.26 -5.95
CA VAL A 81 7.88 -0.74 -4.57
C VAL A 81 9.28 -0.70 -3.94
N GLU A 82 10.09 -1.75 -4.14
CA GLU A 82 11.49 -1.80 -3.70
C GLU A 82 12.31 -0.68 -4.36
N GLN A 83 12.17 -0.47 -5.67
CA GLN A 83 12.85 0.60 -6.39
C GLN A 83 12.42 1.99 -5.91
N GLY A 84 11.13 2.20 -5.67
CA GLY A 84 10.60 3.44 -5.11
C GLY A 84 11.17 3.74 -3.72
N ALA A 85 11.32 2.71 -2.89
CA ALA A 85 11.91 2.82 -1.56
C ALA A 85 13.39 3.22 -1.63
N VAL A 86 14.17 2.56 -2.50
CA VAL A 86 15.59 2.88 -2.74
C VAL A 86 15.74 4.32 -3.21
N ASN A 87 14.95 4.75 -4.20
CA ASN A 87 15.01 6.11 -4.75
C ASN A 87 14.71 7.19 -3.70
N ALA A 88 13.84 6.88 -2.73
CA ALA A 88 13.49 7.79 -1.64
C ALA A 88 14.38 7.64 -0.40
N GLY A 89 15.34 6.69 -0.38
CA GLY A 89 16.19 6.44 0.78
C GLY A 89 15.43 5.95 2.03
N ILE A 90 14.35 5.20 1.82
CA ILE A 90 13.49 4.67 2.89
C ILE A 90 13.39 3.14 2.81
N SER A 91 12.88 2.49 3.85
CA SER A 91 12.61 1.05 3.80
C SER A 91 11.42 0.74 2.87
N THR A 92 11.40 -0.44 2.25
CA THR A 92 10.27 -0.92 1.42
C THR A 92 8.94 -0.81 2.15
N ALA A 93 9.00 -0.94 3.45
CA ALA A 93 7.88 -0.79 4.35
C ALA A 93 7.35 0.62 4.51
N GLU A 94 8.25 1.57 4.67
CA GLU A 94 7.89 2.96 4.69
C GLU A 94 7.28 3.35 3.35
N ALA A 95 7.81 2.81 2.25
CA ALA A 95 7.22 2.99 0.93
C ALA A 95 5.78 2.46 0.88
N VAL A 96 5.52 1.22 1.30
CA VAL A 96 4.15 0.67 1.33
C VAL A 96 3.21 1.50 2.21
N ARG A 97 3.67 1.95 3.38
CA ARG A 97 2.89 2.82 4.26
C ARG A 97 2.52 4.13 3.58
N GLN A 98 3.48 4.76 2.91
CA GLN A 98 3.24 6.00 2.16
C GLN A 98 2.31 5.79 0.98
N ILE A 99 2.46 4.69 0.24
CA ILE A 99 1.59 4.37 -0.90
C ILE A 99 0.14 4.20 -0.44
N ILE A 100 -0.09 3.40 0.61
CA ILE A 100 -1.42 3.18 1.18
C ILE A 100 -2.00 4.48 1.74
N ARG A 101 -1.19 5.26 2.45
CA ARG A 101 -1.63 6.55 3.00
C ARG A 101 -2.02 7.53 1.90
N ASP A 102 -1.22 7.64 0.85
CA ASP A 102 -1.51 8.51 -0.29
C ASP A 102 -2.81 8.07 -0.99
N TYR A 103 -3.01 6.77 -1.19
CA TYR A 103 -4.27 6.25 -1.71
C TYR A 103 -5.46 6.58 -0.79
N VAL A 104 -5.34 6.34 0.52
CA VAL A 104 -6.44 6.59 1.46
C VAL A 104 -6.75 8.09 1.56
N GLN A 105 -5.74 8.95 1.69
CA GLN A 105 -5.92 10.39 1.85
C GLN A 105 -6.25 11.11 0.54
N GLY A 106 -5.61 10.69 -0.55
CA GLY A 106 -5.72 11.29 -1.87
C GLY A 106 -6.89 10.76 -2.68
N HIS A 107 -7.12 9.45 -2.69
CA HIS A 107 -8.19 8.83 -3.49
C HIS A 107 -9.46 8.59 -2.67
N LEU A 108 -9.40 7.97 -1.49
CA LEU A 108 -10.62 7.63 -0.76
C LEU A 108 -11.26 8.86 -0.10
N ILE A 109 -10.50 9.67 0.63
CA ILE A 109 -11.06 10.82 1.36
C ILE A 109 -11.49 11.94 0.40
N ARG A 110 -10.68 12.30 -0.61
CA ARG A 110 -11.07 13.38 -1.55
C ARG A 110 -12.30 13.02 -2.37
N ASN A 111 -12.45 11.75 -2.79
CA ASN A 111 -13.65 11.32 -3.52
C ASN A 111 -14.88 11.26 -2.61
N GLN A 112 -14.73 10.93 -1.33
CA GLN A 112 -15.83 10.96 -0.37
C GLN A 112 -16.32 12.39 -0.10
N VAL A 113 -15.42 13.38 0.01
CA VAL A 113 -15.78 14.81 0.21
C VAL A 113 -16.46 15.40 -1.03
N ARG A 114 -16.11 14.93 -2.23
CA ARG A 114 -16.82 15.33 -3.47
C ARG A 114 -18.23 14.75 -3.56
N GLY A 115 -18.45 13.53 -3.07
CA GLY A 115 -19.78 12.91 -3.03
C GLY A 115 -20.74 13.56 -2.03
N SER A 116 -20.24 14.12 -0.92
CA SER A 116 -21.07 14.75 0.12
C SER A 116 -21.45 16.21 -0.16
N ARG A 117 -21.02 16.82 -1.27
CA ARG A 117 -21.42 18.19 -1.65
C ARG A 117 -22.62 18.25 -2.60
N HIS A 118 -23.23 17.11 -2.91
CA HIS A 118 -24.49 17.01 -3.63
C HIS A 118 -25.50 16.26 -2.76
N GLY A 119 -26.04 16.94 -1.75
CA GLY A 119 -27.14 16.50 -0.90
C GLY A 119 -27.92 17.72 -0.46
#